data_AF-A0AB39V731-F1
#
_entry.id   AF-A0AB39V731-F1
#
_cell.length_a   1.000
_cell.length_b   1.000
_cell.length_c   1.000
_cell.angle_alpha   90.00
_cell.angle_beta   90.00
_cell.angle_gamma   90.00
#
_symmetry.space_group_name_H-M   'P 1'
#
loop_
_entity.id
_entity.type
_entity.pdbx_description
1 polymer ?
#
loop_
_entity_poly.entity_id
_entity_poly.type
_entity_poly.pdbx_seq_one_letter_code
_entity_poly.pdbx_strand_id
1 'polypeptide(L)'
;MITGNNGKISGRNITNNDLVAFENSLEMNAQGKVQNNKGKAIYGGKALVIRANEIMNDEAEILGGNMDLNAAKITNNVATIQSTGDITITSSDFQNIGRVSNLGSYEKYYETWDNRRLSEAEVLNGWIYHHGDDWDKSSNGSRGRKARSEQREWLETFIRDTGGNSLLLTKYQNDARNALNNGYQRLESESARHPEVALRGKIESRATTEYGKVLASGNITINSGNFKNRDSIISGGA
;
A
#
# COMPACT_ATOMS: atom_id res chain seq x y z
N MET A 1 -27.31 13.05 19.01
CA MET A 1 -26.52 14.17 18.46
C MET A 1 -26.69 15.39 19.34
N ILE A 2 -25.62 16.15 19.59
CA ILE A 2 -25.64 17.44 20.29
C ILE A 2 -24.98 18.48 19.37
N THR A 3 -25.70 19.58 19.06
CA THR A 3 -25.15 20.66 18.24
C THR A 3 -25.50 22.05 18.77
N GLY A 4 -24.72 23.06 18.38
CA GLY A 4 -25.00 24.46 18.71
C GLY A 4 -23.88 25.41 18.28
N ASN A 5 -23.93 26.66 18.74
CA ASN A 5 -22.90 27.65 18.39
C ASN A 5 -21.73 27.62 19.38
N ASN A 6 -22.04 27.66 20.67
CA ASN A 6 -21.06 27.53 21.75
C ASN A 6 -21.55 26.45 22.72
N GLY A 7 -20.64 25.58 23.14
CA GLY A 7 -20.96 24.42 23.96
C GLY A 7 -20.02 24.28 25.13
N LYS A 8 -20.58 23.99 26.30
CA LYS A 8 -19.84 23.51 27.46
C LYS A 8 -20.46 22.22 27.96
N ILE A 9 -19.68 21.16 27.98
CA ILE A 9 -20.09 19.85 28.50
C ILE A 9 -19.22 19.54 29.71
N SER A 10 -19.83 19.19 30.83
CA SER A 10 -19.10 18.88 32.06
C SER A 10 -19.69 17.67 32.77
N GLY A 11 -18.83 16.88 33.40
CA GLY A 11 -19.26 15.68 34.12
C GLY A 11 -18.10 14.93 34.78
N ARG A 12 -18.42 13.84 35.48
CA ARG A 12 -17.37 12.94 35.98
C ARG A 12 -16.68 12.23 34.82
N ASN A 13 -17.46 11.62 33.93
CA ASN A 13 -17.01 11.05 32.66
C ASN A 13 -17.93 11.55 31.56
N ILE A 14 -17.40 11.73 30.36
CA ILE A 14 -18.15 12.09 29.15
C ILE A 14 -17.86 11.02 28.10
N THR A 15 -18.91 10.37 27.60
CA THR A 15 -18.79 9.39 26.51
C THR A 15 -19.63 9.89 25.34
N ASN A 16 -18.96 10.13 24.21
CA ASN A 16 -19.64 10.43 22.96
C ASN A 16 -19.99 9.13 22.22
N ASN A 17 -21.29 8.93 21.96
CA ASN A 17 -21.85 7.80 21.21
C ASN A 17 -22.44 8.22 19.85
N ASP A 18 -22.33 9.49 19.50
CA ASP A 18 -22.93 10.07 18.28
C ASP A 18 -22.08 11.26 17.80
N LEU A 19 -22.69 12.30 17.24
CA LEU A 19 -22.04 13.58 16.95
C LEU A 19 -22.19 14.57 18.12
N VAL A 20 -21.08 15.21 18.51
CA VAL A 20 -21.05 16.44 19.32
C VAL A 20 -20.36 17.53 18.51
N ALA A 21 -21.08 18.57 18.09
CA ALA A 21 -20.53 19.57 17.19
C ALA A 21 -20.97 21.00 17.53
N PHE A 22 -20.03 21.90 17.75
CA PHE A 22 -20.31 23.31 17.96
C PHE A 22 -19.58 24.20 16.95
N GLU A 23 -20.31 25.13 16.34
CA GLU A 23 -19.80 25.97 15.23
C GLU A 23 -18.65 26.87 15.66
N ASN A 24 -18.74 27.51 16.82
CA ASN A 24 -17.71 28.42 17.32
C ASN A 24 -16.79 27.72 18.31
N SER A 25 -17.30 27.35 19.48
CA SER A 25 -16.47 26.80 20.55
C SER A 25 -17.12 25.61 21.24
N LEU A 26 -16.30 24.61 21.56
CA LEU A 26 -16.66 23.50 22.42
C LEU A 26 -15.64 23.38 23.55
N GLU A 27 -16.09 23.47 24.79
CA GLU A 27 -15.32 23.13 25.99
C GLU A 27 -15.89 21.85 26.62
N MET A 28 -15.06 20.82 26.75
CA MET A 28 -15.41 19.57 27.43
C MET A 28 -14.53 19.40 28.67
N ASN A 29 -15.14 19.37 29.86
CA ASN A 29 -14.43 19.20 31.12
C ASN A 29 -14.93 17.94 31.85
N ALA A 30 -14.11 16.89 31.85
CA ALA A 30 -14.36 15.69 32.64
C ALA A 30 -13.41 15.61 33.84
N GLN A 31 -13.86 15.09 34.98
CA GLN A 31 -12.94 14.78 36.09
C GLN A 31 -12.12 13.52 35.81
N GLY A 32 -12.76 12.52 35.19
CA GLY A 32 -12.17 11.24 34.81
C GLY A 32 -11.84 11.23 33.33
N LYS A 33 -12.80 10.82 32.50
CA LYS A 33 -12.53 10.50 31.09
C LYS A 33 -13.42 11.28 30.12
N VAL A 34 -12.85 11.70 28.99
CA VAL A 34 -13.56 12.00 27.75
C VAL A 34 -13.28 10.88 26.75
N GLN A 35 -14.31 10.13 26.37
CA GLN A 35 -14.22 9.01 25.44
C GLN A 35 -15.01 9.31 24.18
N ASN A 36 -14.35 9.29 23.03
CA ASN A 36 -14.98 9.35 21.72
C ASN A 36 -14.98 7.94 21.11
N ASN A 37 -16.15 7.34 21.00
CA ASN A 37 -16.29 5.96 20.54
C ASN A 37 -16.08 5.83 19.03
N LYS A 38 -15.81 4.61 18.58
CA LYS A 38 -15.63 4.26 17.17
C LYS A 38 -16.69 4.85 16.24
N GLY A 39 -16.23 5.48 15.17
CA GLY A 39 -17.07 6.10 14.14
C GLY A 39 -17.83 7.34 14.62
N LYS A 40 -17.43 7.96 15.74
CA LYS A 40 -18.06 9.15 16.33
C LYS A 40 -17.17 10.38 16.19
N ALA A 41 -17.79 11.55 16.27
CA ALA A 41 -17.10 12.81 16.06
C ALA A 41 -17.38 13.82 17.17
N ILE A 42 -16.30 14.47 17.63
CA ILE A 42 -16.32 15.66 18.48
C ILE A 42 -15.76 16.81 17.64
N TYR A 43 -16.52 17.91 17.54
CA TYR A 43 -16.16 19.06 16.70
C TYR A 43 -16.32 20.40 17.43
N GLY A 44 -15.28 21.24 17.39
CA GLY A 44 -15.32 22.64 17.82
C GLY A 44 -14.76 23.57 16.74
N GLY A 45 -15.62 24.31 16.03
CA GLY A 45 -15.25 24.89 14.74
C GLY A 45 -14.16 25.97 14.76
N LYS A 46 -14.20 26.94 15.67
CA LYS A 46 -13.10 27.91 15.87
C LYS A 46 -12.15 27.49 16.97
N ALA A 47 -12.68 26.90 18.03
CA ALA A 47 -11.90 26.39 19.15
C ALA A 47 -12.49 25.10 19.72
N LEU A 48 -11.62 24.15 20.05
CA LEU A 48 -11.96 22.95 20.79
C LEU A 48 -11.04 22.84 22.01
N VAL A 49 -11.63 22.71 23.19
CA VAL A 49 -10.90 22.53 24.43
C VAL A 49 -11.41 21.27 25.12
N ILE A 50 -10.53 20.33 25.41
CA ILE A 50 -10.87 19.12 26.14
C ILE A 50 -9.94 19.00 27.35
N ARG A 51 -10.51 18.97 28.55
CA ARG A 51 -9.81 18.76 29.81
C ARG A 51 -10.34 17.53 30.52
N ALA A 52 -9.45 16.60 30.85
CA ALA A 52 -9.80 15.36 31.54
C ALA A 52 -8.62 14.78 32.31
N ASN A 53 -8.83 13.71 33.08
CA ASN A 53 -7.70 12.86 33.48
C ASN A 53 -7.29 11.93 32.32
N GLU A 54 -8.24 11.48 31.51
CA GLU A 54 -8.00 10.68 30.30
C GLU A 54 -8.81 11.20 29.11
N ILE A 55 -8.17 11.37 27.94
CA ILE A 55 -8.85 11.54 26.65
C ILE A 55 -8.58 10.29 25.82
N MET A 56 -9.64 9.62 25.39
CA MET A 56 -9.57 8.44 24.53
C MET A 56 -10.35 8.69 23.25
N ASN A 57 -9.64 8.70 22.13
CA ASN A 57 -10.19 8.75 20.78
C ASN A 57 -9.88 7.40 20.11
N ASP A 58 -10.91 6.58 19.91
CA ASP A 58 -10.75 5.19 19.48
C ASP A 58 -11.49 4.93 18.18
N GLU A 59 -10.75 4.76 17.09
CA GLU A 59 -11.29 4.64 15.72
C GLU A 59 -12.33 5.74 15.39
N ALA A 60 -12.05 6.98 15.84
CA ALA A 60 -12.99 8.09 15.88
C ALA A 60 -12.33 9.44 15.51
N GLU A 61 -13.10 10.53 15.53
CA GLU A 61 -12.65 11.85 15.05
C GLU A 61 -12.79 12.94 16.12
N ILE A 62 -11.69 13.64 16.42
CA ILE A 62 -11.67 14.89 17.19
C ILE A 62 -11.20 15.99 16.24
N LEU A 63 -12.09 16.92 15.94
CA LEU A 63 -11.93 17.91 14.88
C LEU A 63 -12.11 19.32 15.45
N GLY A 64 -11.38 20.31 14.93
CA GLY A 64 -11.69 21.70 15.29
C GLY A 64 -10.85 22.77 14.61
N GLY A 65 -11.08 24.00 15.03
CA GLY A 65 -10.16 25.13 14.81
C GLY A 65 -8.94 24.97 15.73
N ASN A 66 -8.59 26.01 16.49
CA ASN A 66 -7.51 25.88 17.47
C ASN A 66 -7.89 24.87 18.56
N MET A 67 -7.00 23.94 18.87
CA MET A 67 -7.26 22.87 19.84
C MET A 67 -6.34 22.96 21.05
N ASP A 68 -6.93 22.83 22.25
CA ASP A 68 -6.23 22.61 23.52
C ASP A 68 -6.71 21.29 24.14
N LEU A 69 -5.88 20.26 24.06
CA LEU A 69 -6.14 18.93 24.60
C LEU A 69 -5.25 18.73 25.83
N ASN A 70 -5.86 18.69 27.02
CA ASN A 70 -5.15 18.62 28.29
C ASN A 70 -5.66 17.45 29.13
N ALA A 71 -4.83 16.42 29.30
CA ALA A 71 -5.15 15.31 30.19
C ALA A 71 -3.91 14.56 30.66
N ALA A 72 -3.98 13.89 31.82
CA ALA A 72 -2.86 13.06 32.28
C ALA A 72 -2.48 11.99 31.24
N LYS A 73 -3.47 11.35 30.61
CA LYS A 73 -3.28 10.44 29.48
C LYS A 73 -4.14 10.81 28.28
N ILE A 74 -3.54 10.83 27.09
CA ILE A 74 -4.26 11.02 25.83
C ILE A 74 -3.92 9.85 24.92
N THR A 75 -4.94 9.12 24.48
CA THR A 75 -4.80 7.98 23.54
C THR A 75 -5.60 8.27 22.28
N ASN A 76 -4.90 8.30 21.15
CA ASN A 76 -5.46 8.36 19.81
C ASN A 76 -5.18 7.03 19.10
N ASN A 77 -6.14 6.11 19.16
CA ASN A 77 -5.97 4.72 18.69
C ASN A 77 -6.68 4.54 17.34
N VAL A 78 -5.90 4.42 16.26
CA VAL A 78 -6.38 4.28 14.87
C VAL A 78 -7.41 5.37 14.53
N ALA A 79 -7.21 6.56 15.11
CA ALA A 79 -8.18 7.63 15.15
C ALA A 79 -7.56 8.94 14.63
N THR A 80 -8.39 9.96 14.41
CA THR A 80 -7.97 11.25 13.85
C THR A 80 -8.18 12.36 14.87
N ILE A 81 -7.11 13.12 15.14
CA ILE A 81 -7.16 14.45 15.74
C ILE A 81 -6.77 15.43 14.63
N GLN A 82 -7.67 16.32 14.21
CA GLN A 82 -7.41 17.24 13.10
C GLN A 82 -7.87 18.67 13.37
N SER A 83 -6.97 19.62 13.15
CA SER A 83 -7.19 21.05 13.36
C SER A 83 -7.07 21.83 12.05
N THR A 84 -7.91 22.85 11.85
CA THR A 84 -7.73 23.89 10.84
C THR A 84 -6.83 25.05 11.30
N GLY A 85 -6.39 25.03 12.56
CA GLY A 85 -5.46 25.98 13.16
C GLY A 85 -4.34 25.24 13.92
N ASP A 86 -4.02 25.71 15.12
CA ASP A 86 -3.00 25.11 15.97
C ASP A 86 -3.54 23.96 16.84
N ILE A 87 -2.69 23.00 17.17
CA ILE A 87 -2.95 21.98 18.19
C ILE A 87 -1.96 22.15 19.34
N THR A 88 -2.48 22.29 20.55
CA THR A 88 -1.70 22.16 21.78
C THR A 88 -2.15 20.90 22.52
N ILE A 89 -1.20 20.00 22.77
CA ILE A 89 -1.39 18.78 23.56
C ILE A 89 -0.55 18.92 24.84
N THR A 90 -1.20 18.82 26.00
CA THR A 90 -0.54 18.79 27.32
C THR A 90 -0.91 17.50 28.03
N SER A 91 0.08 16.66 28.34
CA SER A 91 -0.17 15.40 29.05
C SER A 91 1.02 14.86 29.83
N SER A 92 0.79 13.85 30.67
CA SER A 92 1.88 13.02 31.21
C SER A 92 2.24 11.89 30.25
N ASP A 93 1.25 11.37 29.51
CA ASP A 93 1.39 10.29 28.54
C ASP A 93 0.54 10.56 27.29
N PHE A 94 1.17 10.85 26.16
CA PHE A 94 0.49 10.96 24.86
C PHE A 94 0.84 9.78 23.95
N GLN A 95 -0.19 9.06 23.51
CA GLN A 95 -0.08 7.89 22.62
C GLN A 95 -0.88 8.13 21.34
N ASN A 96 -0.18 8.30 20.22
CA ASN A 96 -0.74 8.27 18.87
C ASN A 96 -0.37 6.93 18.22
N ILE A 97 -1.34 6.05 18.06
CA ILE A 97 -1.12 4.64 17.76
C ILE A 97 -1.95 4.23 16.54
N GLY A 98 -1.30 3.73 15.51
CA GLY A 98 -1.95 3.03 14.41
C GLY A 98 -1.94 1.51 14.60
N ARG A 99 -2.44 0.83 13.56
CA ARG A 99 -2.54 -0.63 13.47
C ARG A 99 -1.95 -1.09 12.16
N VAL A 100 -0.96 -1.98 12.22
CA VAL A 100 -0.45 -2.69 11.05
C VAL A 100 -1.13 -4.05 10.97
N SER A 101 -1.69 -4.38 9.81
CA SER A 101 -2.24 -5.70 9.50
C SER A 101 -1.42 -6.37 8.39
N ASN A 102 -1.49 -7.70 8.29
CA ASN A 102 -0.75 -8.51 7.31
C ASN A 102 0.79 -8.35 7.35
N LEU A 103 1.34 -7.99 8.52
CA LEU A 103 2.79 -7.94 8.71
C LEU A 103 3.37 -9.34 8.50
N GLY A 104 4.44 -9.44 7.71
CA GLY A 104 5.05 -10.72 7.35
C GLY A 104 4.31 -11.50 6.26
N SER A 105 3.20 -10.98 5.74
CA SER A 105 2.55 -11.52 4.55
C SER A 105 3.17 -10.90 3.30
N TYR A 106 3.58 -11.75 2.37
CA TYR A 106 4.22 -11.35 1.12
C TYR A 106 3.58 -12.06 -0.07
N GLU A 107 3.48 -11.37 -1.19
CA GLU A 107 3.13 -11.97 -2.47
C GLU A 107 4.36 -12.07 -3.36
N LYS A 108 4.57 -13.25 -3.92
CA LYS A 108 5.53 -13.48 -4.99
C LYS A 108 4.88 -13.15 -6.33
N TYR A 109 5.57 -12.38 -7.14
CA TYR A 109 5.17 -12.08 -8.50
C TYR A 109 6.38 -12.08 -9.42
N TYR A 110 6.15 -12.04 -10.71
CA TYR A 110 7.19 -11.96 -11.71
C TYR A 110 6.97 -10.74 -12.59
N GLU A 111 8.06 -10.13 -13.02
CA GLU A 111 8.05 -9.01 -13.96
C GLU A 111 8.76 -9.43 -15.23
N THR A 112 8.08 -9.31 -16.36
CA THR A 112 8.63 -9.62 -17.69
C THR A 112 9.52 -8.48 -18.19
N TRP A 113 10.32 -8.76 -19.22
CA TRP A 113 11.18 -7.78 -19.90
C TRP A 113 10.43 -6.53 -20.43
N ASP A 114 9.12 -6.61 -20.65
CA ASP A 114 8.23 -5.52 -21.07
C ASP A 114 7.41 -4.90 -19.91
N ASN A 115 7.83 -5.14 -18.65
CA ASN A 115 7.22 -4.61 -17.42
C ASN A 115 5.80 -5.12 -17.13
N ARG A 116 5.41 -6.30 -17.65
CA ARG A 116 4.14 -6.93 -17.27
C ARG A 116 4.33 -7.66 -15.94
N ARG A 117 3.40 -7.44 -15.03
CA ARG A 117 3.31 -8.20 -13.78
C ARG A 117 2.54 -9.49 -14.03
N LEU A 118 3.14 -10.61 -13.65
CA LEU A 118 2.54 -11.94 -13.70
C LEU A 118 2.54 -12.56 -12.31
N SER A 119 1.45 -13.23 -11.96
CA SER A 119 1.38 -14.12 -10.80
C SER A 119 2.21 -15.38 -11.02
N GLU A 120 2.51 -16.11 -9.94
CA GLU A 120 3.17 -17.40 -10.04
C GLU A 120 2.35 -18.42 -10.86
N ALA A 121 1.03 -18.39 -10.75
CA ALA A 121 0.14 -19.23 -11.53
C ALA A 121 0.18 -18.91 -13.04
N GLU A 122 0.23 -17.63 -13.41
CA GLU A 122 0.36 -17.22 -14.82
C GLU A 122 1.71 -17.65 -15.42
N VAL A 123 2.78 -17.56 -14.64
CA VAL A 123 4.09 -18.06 -15.09
C VAL A 123 4.06 -19.57 -15.31
N LEU A 124 3.52 -20.34 -14.35
CA LEU A 124 3.44 -21.79 -14.44
C LEU A 124 2.53 -22.29 -15.57
N ASN A 125 1.42 -21.60 -15.84
CA ASN A 125 0.40 -22.07 -16.79
C ASN A 125 0.51 -21.48 -18.20
N GLY A 126 1.27 -20.40 -18.41
CA GLY A 126 1.27 -19.69 -19.70
C GLY A 126 2.60 -19.08 -20.15
N TRP A 127 3.58 -18.96 -19.25
CA TRP A 127 4.91 -18.45 -19.62
C TRP A 127 5.91 -19.58 -19.86
N ILE A 128 5.82 -20.66 -19.09
CA ILE A 128 6.63 -21.86 -19.29
C ILE A 128 5.94 -22.73 -20.35
N TYR A 129 6.41 -22.65 -21.59
CA TYR A 129 5.95 -23.51 -22.68
C TYR A 129 7.03 -24.56 -22.99
N HIS A 130 6.72 -25.82 -22.70
CA HIS A 130 7.52 -26.96 -23.16
C HIS A 130 6.83 -27.59 -24.37
N HIS A 131 7.45 -27.49 -25.55
CA HIS A 131 7.02 -28.30 -26.68
C HIS A 131 7.60 -29.71 -26.51
N GLY A 132 6.73 -30.68 -26.26
CA GLY A 132 7.08 -32.10 -26.25
C GLY A 132 7.14 -32.66 -27.66
N ASP A 133 8.32 -33.13 -28.03
CA ASP A 133 8.66 -34.35 -28.76
C ASP A 133 9.93 -34.05 -29.56
N ASP A 134 10.99 -34.79 -29.23
CA ASP A 134 12.23 -34.80 -29.99
C ASP A 134 11.90 -35.18 -31.43
N TRP A 135 11.89 -34.18 -32.34
CA TRP A 135 12.00 -34.49 -33.76
C TRP A 135 13.43 -34.93 -34.02
N ASP A 136 13.69 -36.23 -33.89
CA ASP A 136 14.85 -36.86 -34.47
C ASP A 136 14.44 -37.48 -35.82
N LYS A 137 14.73 -36.78 -36.92
CA LYS A 137 14.82 -37.47 -38.21
C LYS A 137 16.20 -38.07 -38.34
N SER A 138 16.30 -39.39 -38.15
CA SER A 138 17.40 -40.17 -38.70
C SER A 138 17.22 -40.24 -40.23
N SER A 139 17.94 -39.44 -41.00
CA SER A 139 18.15 -39.78 -42.41
C SER A 139 19.53 -39.38 -42.93
N ASN A 140 20.28 -40.38 -43.38
CA ASN A 140 21.41 -40.25 -44.29
C ASN A 140 20.87 -39.82 -45.67
N GLY A 141 20.93 -38.53 -46.00
CA GLY A 141 20.58 -38.03 -47.34
C GLY A 141 20.48 -36.51 -47.39
N SER A 142 20.75 -35.90 -48.57
CA SER A 142 20.84 -34.45 -48.75
C SER A 142 19.65 -33.72 -48.10
N ARG A 143 19.95 -32.77 -47.19
CA ARG A 143 18.99 -31.92 -46.46
C ARG A 143 18.05 -31.17 -47.42
N GLY A 144 17.00 -31.84 -47.87
CA GLY A 144 16.12 -31.39 -48.94
C GLY A 144 15.29 -30.16 -48.57
N ARG A 145 14.98 -29.31 -49.56
CA ARG A 145 14.19 -28.07 -49.43
C ARG A 145 12.91 -28.25 -48.59
N LYS A 146 12.27 -29.42 -48.66
CA LYS A 146 11.05 -29.76 -47.92
C LYS A 146 11.23 -29.68 -46.41
N ALA A 147 12.28 -30.26 -45.84
CA ALA A 147 12.50 -30.25 -44.39
C ALA A 147 12.72 -28.83 -43.84
N ARG A 148 13.40 -27.97 -44.60
CA ARG A 148 13.60 -26.56 -44.24
C ARG A 148 12.29 -25.77 -44.30
N SER A 149 11.41 -26.10 -45.25
CA SER A 149 10.07 -25.50 -45.36
C SER A 149 9.22 -25.84 -44.13
N GLU A 150 9.19 -27.12 -43.75
CA GLU A 150 8.44 -27.61 -42.58
C GLU A 150 8.98 -26.97 -41.27
N GLN A 151 10.30 -26.89 -41.09
CA GLN A 151 10.90 -26.22 -39.92
C GLN A 151 10.58 -24.72 -39.85
N ARG A 152 10.55 -24.04 -41.00
CA ARG A 152 10.18 -22.62 -41.07
C ARG A 152 8.71 -22.41 -40.75
N GLU A 153 7.82 -23.22 -41.30
CA GLU A 153 6.38 -23.16 -41.02
C GLU A 153 6.09 -23.43 -39.54
N TRP A 154 6.80 -24.38 -38.94
CA TRP A 154 6.74 -24.63 -37.50
C TRP A 154 7.19 -23.41 -36.68
N LEU A 155 8.35 -22.81 -37.01
CA LEU A 155 8.85 -21.64 -36.28
C LEU A 155 7.90 -20.44 -36.37
N GLU A 156 7.35 -20.15 -37.55
CA GLU A 156 6.41 -19.03 -37.71
C GLU A 156 5.10 -19.27 -36.93
N THR A 157 4.62 -20.52 -36.93
CA THR A 157 3.49 -20.92 -36.08
C THR A 157 3.83 -20.72 -34.60
N PHE A 158 5.01 -21.14 -34.18
CA PHE A 158 5.47 -21.00 -32.80
C PHE A 158 5.61 -19.53 -32.37
N ILE A 159 6.17 -18.67 -33.23
CA ILE A 159 6.24 -17.21 -33.01
C ILE A 159 4.83 -16.61 -32.91
N ARG A 160 3.89 -17.03 -33.76
CA ARG A 160 2.52 -16.53 -33.70
C ARG A 160 1.83 -16.92 -32.38
N ASP A 161 2.00 -18.17 -31.96
CA ASP A 161 1.26 -18.74 -30.84
C ASP A 161 1.90 -18.37 -29.48
N THR A 162 3.22 -18.09 -29.43
CA THR A 162 3.96 -17.82 -28.18
C THR A 162 4.74 -16.49 -28.15
N GLY A 163 4.80 -15.77 -29.27
CA GLY A 163 5.64 -14.58 -29.43
C GLY A 163 5.30 -13.41 -28.52
N GLY A 164 4.13 -13.42 -27.85
CA GLY A 164 3.77 -12.45 -26.81
C GLY A 164 4.30 -12.78 -25.41
N ASN A 165 4.77 -14.02 -25.19
CA ASN A 165 5.23 -14.54 -23.91
C ASN A 165 6.71 -14.96 -23.92
N SER A 166 7.48 -14.59 -24.96
CA SER A 166 8.89 -14.95 -25.09
C SER A 166 9.72 -13.76 -25.56
N LEU A 167 10.61 -13.26 -24.71
CA LEU A 167 11.55 -12.19 -25.03
C LEU A 167 12.25 -12.42 -26.39
N LEU A 168 12.74 -13.63 -26.60
CA LEU A 168 13.49 -13.98 -27.81
C LEU A 168 12.60 -13.98 -29.05
N LEU A 169 11.37 -14.48 -28.93
CA LEU A 169 10.42 -14.48 -30.03
C LEU A 169 9.64 -13.17 -30.16
N THR A 170 9.82 -12.20 -29.26
CA THR A 170 9.29 -10.85 -29.46
C THR A 170 10.35 -9.92 -30.05
N LYS A 171 11.52 -9.82 -29.40
CA LYS A 171 12.57 -8.87 -29.78
C LYS A 171 13.60 -9.42 -30.76
N TYR A 172 13.87 -10.73 -30.72
CA TYR A 172 14.98 -11.38 -31.45
C TYR A 172 14.49 -12.42 -32.47
N GLN A 173 13.28 -12.25 -33.02
CA GLN A 173 12.69 -13.19 -34.00
C GLN A 173 13.59 -13.48 -35.20
N ASN A 174 14.31 -12.46 -35.68
CA ASN A 174 15.20 -12.61 -36.82
C ASN A 174 16.37 -13.55 -36.53
N ASP A 175 16.88 -13.56 -35.29
CA ASP A 175 17.92 -14.50 -34.88
C ASP A 175 17.39 -15.94 -34.87
N ALA A 176 16.14 -16.15 -34.42
CA ALA A 176 15.45 -17.44 -34.52
C ALA A 176 15.25 -17.89 -35.99
N ARG A 177 14.82 -16.99 -36.87
CA ARG A 177 14.66 -17.27 -38.31
C ARG A 177 15.99 -17.60 -38.99
N ASN A 178 17.06 -16.91 -38.61
CA ASN A 178 18.40 -17.11 -39.16
C ASN A 178 19.03 -18.44 -38.72
N ALA A 179 18.70 -18.93 -37.52
CA ALA A 179 19.18 -20.22 -37.02
C ALA A 179 18.79 -21.39 -37.95
N LEU A 180 17.61 -21.35 -38.57
CA LEU A 180 17.12 -22.39 -39.50
C LEU A 180 18.06 -22.68 -40.68
N ASN A 181 18.89 -21.71 -41.07
CA ASN A 181 19.82 -21.84 -42.20
C ASN A 181 21.22 -22.30 -41.77
N ASN A 182 21.57 -22.18 -40.49
CA ASN A 182 22.96 -22.23 -40.01
C ASN A 182 23.26 -23.43 -39.06
N GLY A 183 22.39 -24.44 -39.04
CA GLY A 183 22.56 -25.61 -38.17
C GLY A 183 22.06 -25.36 -36.75
N TYR A 184 22.50 -26.16 -35.77
CA TYR A 184 22.06 -26.02 -34.38
C TYR A 184 22.54 -24.68 -33.79
N GLN A 185 21.59 -23.84 -33.36
CA GLN A 185 21.88 -22.63 -32.58
C GLN A 185 21.01 -22.60 -31.33
N ARG A 186 21.64 -22.43 -30.17
CA ARG A 186 20.95 -22.17 -28.91
C ARG A 186 20.66 -20.68 -28.81
N LEU A 187 19.41 -20.34 -28.52
CA LEU A 187 18.95 -18.98 -28.26
C LEU A 187 18.45 -18.93 -26.83
N GLU A 188 19.08 -18.10 -26.01
CA GLU A 188 18.71 -17.93 -24.60
C GLU A 188 18.86 -16.46 -24.19
N SER A 189 17.93 -16.00 -23.36
CA SER A 189 18.05 -14.72 -22.66
C SER A 189 19.14 -14.77 -21.60
N GLU A 190 19.52 -13.62 -21.06
CA GLU A 190 20.61 -13.48 -20.08
C GLU A 190 21.95 -14.06 -20.58
N SER A 191 22.17 -14.03 -21.88
CA SER A 191 23.42 -14.43 -22.53
C SER A 191 24.20 -13.22 -23.03
N ALA A 192 25.46 -13.41 -23.42
CA ALA A 192 26.26 -12.36 -24.05
C ALA A 192 25.60 -11.80 -25.33
N ARG A 193 24.84 -12.63 -26.06
CA ARG A 193 24.12 -12.22 -27.28
C ARG A 193 22.78 -11.55 -26.97
N HIS A 194 22.09 -11.98 -25.91
CA HIS A 194 20.78 -11.48 -25.50
C HIS A 194 20.79 -11.19 -23.99
N PRO A 195 21.34 -10.04 -23.55
CA PRO A 195 21.61 -9.80 -22.13
C PRO A 195 20.36 -9.48 -21.29
N GLU A 196 19.21 -9.22 -21.93
CA GLU A 196 17.97 -8.89 -21.22
C GLU A 196 17.43 -10.08 -20.41
N VAL A 197 16.91 -9.78 -19.21
CA VAL A 197 16.24 -10.75 -18.33
C VAL A 197 14.80 -10.94 -18.81
N ALA A 198 14.44 -12.14 -19.25
CA ALA A 198 13.10 -12.41 -19.77
C ALA A 198 12.02 -12.31 -18.68
N LEU A 199 12.34 -12.76 -17.46
CA LEU A 199 11.42 -12.85 -16.34
C LEU A 199 12.18 -12.72 -15.01
N ARG A 200 11.82 -11.74 -14.18
CA ARG A 200 12.44 -11.50 -12.87
C ARG A 200 11.45 -11.82 -11.74
N GLY A 201 11.81 -12.75 -10.85
CA GLY A 201 11.05 -12.98 -9.62
C GLY A 201 11.18 -11.80 -8.65
N LYS A 202 10.05 -11.35 -8.10
CA LYS A 202 9.94 -10.26 -7.13
C LYS A 202 9.01 -10.67 -5.98
N ILE A 203 9.16 -9.99 -4.85
CA ILE A 203 8.34 -10.18 -3.65
C ILE A 203 7.83 -8.80 -3.22
N GLU A 204 6.54 -8.72 -2.90
CA GLU A 204 5.90 -7.50 -2.42
C GLU A 204 5.22 -7.75 -1.07
N SER A 205 5.35 -6.80 -0.15
CA SER A 205 4.66 -6.84 1.14
C SER A 205 3.16 -6.64 0.98
N ARG A 206 2.37 -7.43 1.70
CA ARG A 206 0.91 -7.24 1.84
C ARG A 206 0.52 -6.46 3.10
N ALA A 207 1.50 -5.95 3.85
CA ALA A 207 1.25 -5.19 5.06
C ALA A 207 0.45 -3.91 4.74
N THR A 208 -0.61 -3.66 5.52
CA THR A 208 -1.38 -2.42 5.44
C THR A 208 -1.33 -1.72 6.79
N THR A 209 -1.24 -0.39 6.77
CA THR A 209 -1.16 0.42 7.99
C THR A 209 -2.37 1.35 8.07
N GLU A 210 -3.13 1.22 9.15
CA GLU A 210 -4.16 2.17 9.55
C GLU A 210 -3.56 3.14 10.57
N TYR A 211 -3.23 4.34 10.11
CA TYR A 211 -2.52 5.31 10.94
C TYR A 211 -3.44 5.94 11.99
N GLY A 212 -2.95 6.06 13.24
CA GLY A 212 -3.41 7.13 14.12
C GLY A 212 -2.85 8.47 13.63
N LYS A 213 -3.70 9.49 13.54
CA LYS A 213 -3.38 10.76 12.87
C LYS A 213 -3.52 11.94 13.82
N VAL A 214 -2.54 12.83 13.81
CA VAL A 214 -2.61 14.17 14.39
C VAL A 214 -2.23 15.18 13.31
N LEU A 215 -3.19 15.96 12.84
CA LEU A 215 -3.02 16.83 11.68
C LEU A 215 -3.41 18.26 12.05
N ALA A 216 -2.56 19.24 11.75
CA ALA A 216 -2.88 20.64 11.94
C ALA A 216 -2.55 21.42 10.68
N SER A 217 -3.38 22.40 10.32
CA SER A 217 -2.99 23.41 9.32
C SER A 217 -1.98 24.41 9.88
N GLY A 218 -1.95 24.61 11.20
CA GLY A 218 -0.95 25.42 11.89
C GLY A 218 0.08 24.56 12.63
N ASN A 219 0.56 25.08 13.76
CA ASN A 219 1.55 24.44 14.60
C ASN A 219 0.97 23.29 15.42
N ILE A 220 1.79 22.28 15.68
CA ILE A 220 1.50 21.23 16.67
C ILE A 220 2.51 21.37 17.80
N THR A 221 2.03 21.69 18.99
CA THR A 221 2.82 21.72 20.22
C THR A 221 2.44 20.52 21.09
N ILE A 222 3.40 19.65 21.42
CA ILE A 222 3.19 18.49 22.29
C ILE A 222 4.08 18.64 23.52
N ASN A 223 3.46 19.00 24.64
CA ASN A 223 4.07 19.06 25.96
C ASN A 223 3.69 17.79 26.72
N SER A 224 4.47 16.72 26.53
CA SER A 224 4.19 15.43 27.17
C SER A 224 5.39 14.83 27.89
N GLY A 225 5.17 14.30 29.10
CA GLY A 225 6.21 13.59 29.84
C GLY A 225 6.66 12.30 29.16
N ASN A 226 5.72 11.56 28.57
CA ASN A 226 5.95 10.39 27.73
C ASN A 226 5.20 10.55 26.41
N PHE A 227 5.90 10.36 25.30
CA PHE A 227 5.33 10.49 23.97
C PHE A 227 5.59 9.24 23.13
N LYS A 228 4.52 8.66 22.58
CA LYS A 228 4.56 7.50 21.70
C LYS A 228 3.81 7.77 20.41
N ASN A 229 4.53 7.78 19.29
CA ASN A 229 3.96 7.79 17.94
C ASN A 229 4.34 6.48 17.24
N ARG A 230 3.40 5.53 17.16
CA ARG A 230 3.65 4.18 16.62
C ARG A 230 2.70 3.90 15.46
N ASP A 231 3.24 3.51 14.31
CA ASP A 231 2.46 3.19 13.10
C ASP A 231 1.50 4.33 12.72
N SER A 232 1.96 5.57 12.93
CA SER A 232 1.12 6.77 13.03
C SER A 232 1.77 7.99 12.40
N ILE A 233 0.95 8.99 12.09
CA ILE A 233 1.36 10.23 11.41
C ILE A 233 1.06 11.43 12.31
N ILE A 234 2.02 12.36 12.39
CA ILE A 234 1.84 13.70 12.93
C ILE A 234 2.34 14.70 11.89
N SER A 235 1.49 15.66 11.51
CA SER A 235 1.83 16.67 10.50
C SER A 235 1.23 18.02 10.87
N GLY A 236 2.08 19.03 11.02
CA GLY A 236 1.68 20.43 11.07
C GLY A 236 1.72 21.07 9.68
N GLY A 237 1.09 22.23 9.54
CA GLY A 237 1.14 23.08 8.36
C GLY A 237 1.95 24.35 8.63
N ALA A 238 2.43 24.96 7.57
CA ALA A 238 3.20 26.21 7.59
C ALA A 238 2.29 27.40 7.21
#